data_AF-A0A9W3FBD9-F1
#
_entry.id   AF-A0A9W3FBD9-F1
#
_cell.length_a   1.000
_cell.length_b   1.000
_cell.length_c   1.000
_cell.angle_alpha   90.00
_cell.angle_beta   90.00
_cell.angle_gamma   90.00
#
_symmetry.space_group_name_H-M   'P 1'
#
loop_
_entity.id
_entity.type
_entity.pdbx_description
1 polymer ?
#
loop_
_entity_poly.entity_id
_entity_poly.type
_entity_poly.pdbx_seq_one_letter_code
_entity_poly.pdbx_strand_id
1 'polypeptide(L)'
;MDPRGILKAFPKRKKIHTNPSSKALTKIPKREDREETGEWLSSVRAHVVPTGIGRARAELFENQIVQHGGQICPAQTPGVTHIVVDEGMDWERALRLLRLPQLPSGAQLVKSAWLSLCLQERRLVDTAAFSIFIPKRYLDQAQLSKADQDCSLPGDCEAQLRTAPSPSPPPARPVPPSLRAEEVESTQAQPISDDETSDGEETQVSSADLEALISGRYPTPLEGDGEPSPAPEGLAKWVCAQPSSQKATNHNTHITEKLEVLAKAYSVQGDKWRALGYAKAINALKSFHKPVTSYQEAFSIPGIGKRMAEKIVEILESGHLRKLDHISESVPVLELFSNIWGAGTKTAQMWYHQGFRSLEDIRTQASLTSQQAIGLKHYDDFLDRMPREEASEIEQTVREAAQAFNSGLLCVACGSYRRGKATCGDVDVLLTHPDGRSHRGIFSRLLDSLRQQGFLTDDLVSQEENGQQQKYLGVCQLPGPGRRHRRLDIIVVPYCEFACALLYFTGSAHFNRSMRALAKTKGMSLSERALSTAVVRDTQGLKVGPGRVLPTPTEKDVFRLLGLPYREPAERDW
;
A
#
# COMPACT_ATOMS: atom_id res chain seq x y z
N MET A 1 -25.77 54.95 10.01
CA MET A 1 -25.30 54.93 11.42
C MET A 1 -24.31 53.80 11.54
N ASP A 2 -23.03 54.15 11.63
CA ASP A 2 -21.91 53.24 11.85
C ASP A 2 -21.69 53.03 13.38
N PRO A 3 -20.75 52.19 13.86
CA PRO A 3 -21.04 51.13 14.82
C PRO A 3 -20.55 51.48 16.24
N ARG A 4 -21.21 50.94 17.27
CA ARG A 4 -20.70 51.00 18.65
C ARG A 4 -19.99 49.71 19.00
N GLY A 5 -18.66 49.77 19.02
CA GLY A 5 -17.81 48.77 19.64
C GLY A 5 -17.90 48.83 21.17
N ILE A 6 -17.81 47.66 21.81
CA ILE A 6 -17.49 47.54 23.24
C ILE A 6 -16.38 46.51 23.39
N LEU A 7 -15.31 46.98 24.02
CA LEU A 7 -14.08 46.29 24.36
C LEU A 7 -14.31 45.09 25.29
N LYS A 8 -13.54 44.01 25.08
CA LYS A 8 -13.12 43.12 26.18
C LYS A 8 -11.60 42.94 26.14
N ALA A 9 -11.01 43.18 27.31
CA ALA A 9 -9.59 43.34 27.59
C ALA A 9 -8.80 42.03 27.50
N PHE A 10 -7.58 42.12 26.94
CA PHE A 10 -6.54 41.11 27.10
C PHE A 10 -5.46 41.65 28.06
N PRO A 11 -5.06 40.90 29.12
CA PRO A 11 -3.96 41.32 29.98
C PRO A 11 -2.61 41.17 29.26
N LYS A 12 -1.80 42.23 29.32
CA LYS A 12 -0.44 42.31 28.78
C LYS A 12 0.48 41.29 29.49
N ARG A 13 1.06 40.35 28.74
CA ARG A 13 2.17 39.51 29.23
C ARG A 13 3.46 40.34 29.26
N LYS A 14 4.05 40.49 30.45
CA LYS A 14 5.35 41.12 30.69
C LYS A 14 6.47 40.31 30.02
N LYS A 15 7.33 40.98 29.25
CA LYS A 15 8.64 40.47 28.82
C LYS A 15 9.50 40.27 30.07
N ILE A 16 10.01 39.05 30.28
CA ILE A 16 11.01 38.78 31.30
C ILE A 16 12.37 39.11 30.70
N HIS A 17 13.01 40.12 31.28
CA HIS A 17 14.40 40.50 31.06
C HIS A 17 15.28 39.47 31.77
N THR A 18 16.15 38.79 31.03
CA THR A 18 17.26 38.01 31.60
C THR A 18 18.46 38.94 31.81
N ASN A 19 19.00 38.96 33.03
CA ASN A 19 20.30 39.57 33.34
C ASN A 19 21.33 38.46 33.68
N PRO A 20 22.63 38.70 33.41
CA PRO A 20 23.64 37.66 33.31
C PRO A 20 24.44 37.49 34.61
N SER A 21 24.80 36.25 34.97
CA SER A 21 26.05 36.00 35.71
C SER A 21 26.54 34.55 35.54
N SER A 22 27.68 34.45 34.85
CA SER A 22 28.85 33.63 35.15
C SER A 22 28.66 32.35 35.99
N LYS A 23 28.89 31.19 35.35
CA LYS A 23 29.87 30.20 35.83
C LYS A 23 30.37 29.35 34.66
N ALA A 24 31.70 29.29 34.55
CA ALA A 24 32.47 28.71 33.47
C ALA A 24 32.38 27.18 33.43
N LEU A 25 32.28 26.62 32.22
CA LEU A 25 32.62 25.23 31.90
C LEU A 25 33.39 25.20 30.57
N THR A 26 34.70 24.99 30.72
CA THR A 26 35.63 24.24 29.85
C THR A 26 35.32 24.14 28.35
N LYS A 27 36.14 24.86 27.57
CA LYS A 27 36.31 24.72 26.12
C LYS A 27 36.88 23.34 25.79
N ILE A 28 36.11 22.54 25.05
CA ILE A 28 36.61 21.42 24.24
C ILE A 28 37.02 22.01 22.88
N PRO A 29 38.15 21.61 22.26
CA PRO A 29 38.73 22.35 21.15
C PRO A 29 37.83 22.27 19.91
N LYS A 30 37.60 23.42 19.27
CA LYS A 30 37.20 23.47 17.86
C LYS A 30 38.26 22.67 17.09
N ARG A 31 37.86 21.56 16.47
CA ARG A 31 38.58 21.05 15.30
C ARG A 31 38.49 22.15 14.25
N GLU A 32 39.60 22.82 14.01
CA GLU A 32 39.82 23.57 12.78
C GLU A 32 39.85 22.55 11.64
N ASP A 33 38.67 22.24 11.08
CA ASP A 33 38.64 21.68 9.74
C ASP A 33 39.03 22.82 8.81
N ARG A 34 40.27 22.77 8.34
CA ARG A 34 40.75 23.58 7.21
C ARG A 34 39.75 23.43 6.07
N GLU A 35 39.11 24.52 5.67
CA GLU A 35 38.39 24.61 4.40
C GLU A 35 39.41 24.51 3.27
N GLU A 36 39.73 23.28 2.87
CA GLU A 36 40.15 23.03 1.50
C GLU A 36 38.89 23.07 0.65
N THR A 37 38.61 24.23 0.06
CA THR A 37 37.66 24.37 -1.06
C THR A 37 38.26 23.65 -2.28
N GLY A 38 38.24 22.33 -2.24
CA GLY A 38 38.58 21.51 -3.40
C GLY A 38 37.49 21.70 -4.46
N GLU A 39 37.87 22.08 -5.67
CA GLU A 39 37.00 22.12 -6.84
C GLU A 39 36.75 20.70 -7.38
N TRP A 40 36.24 19.82 -6.53
CA TRP A 40 36.07 18.40 -6.84
C TRP A 40 34.82 18.12 -7.69
N LEU A 41 33.95 19.12 -7.90
CA LEU A 41 32.87 19.10 -8.90
C LEU A 41 33.21 19.88 -10.17
N SER A 42 34.47 20.29 -10.39
CA SER A 42 34.91 21.06 -11.57
C SER A 42 34.55 20.43 -12.92
N SER A 43 34.48 19.10 -12.99
CA SER A 43 34.06 18.37 -14.20
C SER A 43 32.54 18.27 -14.38
N VAL A 44 31.74 18.73 -13.43
CA VAL A 44 30.29 18.56 -13.41
C VAL A 44 29.59 19.79 -13.94
N ARG A 45 28.99 19.64 -15.11
CA ARG A 45 27.98 20.56 -15.67
C ARG A 45 26.62 19.92 -15.50
N ALA A 46 25.80 20.43 -14.57
CA ALA A 46 24.59 19.76 -14.12
C ALA A 46 23.31 20.57 -14.35
N HIS A 47 22.20 19.85 -14.53
CA HIS A 47 20.85 20.40 -14.48
C HIS A 47 20.04 19.68 -13.40
N VAL A 48 19.47 20.41 -12.44
CA VAL A 48 18.65 19.83 -11.36
C VAL A 48 17.18 20.01 -11.69
N VAL A 49 16.42 18.93 -11.77
CA VAL A 49 14.98 18.98 -12.05
C VAL A 49 14.21 19.17 -10.75
N PRO A 50 13.56 20.34 -10.51
CA PRO A 50 12.91 20.63 -9.24
C PRO A 50 11.65 19.81 -8.98
N THR A 51 11.06 19.24 -10.03
CA THR A 51 9.85 18.39 -9.94
C THR A 51 10.18 17.06 -9.26
N GLY A 52 9.57 16.80 -8.10
CA GLY A 52 9.84 15.62 -7.27
C GLY A 52 10.83 15.90 -6.13
N ILE A 53 11.93 16.62 -6.41
CA ILE A 53 12.93 17.01 -5.40
C ILE A 53 12.43 18.14 -4.49
N GLY A 54 11.60 19.05 -5.03
CA GLY A 54 11.11 20.24 -4.35
C GLY A 54 12.04 21.45 -4.55
N ARG A 55 11.46 22.66 -4.76
CA ARG A 55 12.21 23.87 -5.15
C ARG A 55 13.32 24.25 -4.18
N ALA A 56 13.02 24.32 -2.88
CA ALA A 56 14.02 24.68 -1.86
C ALA A 56 15.21 23.70 -1.81
N ARG A 57 14.97 22.41 -2.07
CA ARG A 57 16.04 21.40 -2.09
C ARG A 57 16.83 21.42 -3.39
N ALA A 58 16.18 21.69 -4.52
CA ALA A 58 16.85 21.88 -5.80
C ALA A 58 17.77 23.11 -5.76
N GLU A 59 17.30 24.23 -5.20
CA GLU A 59 18.11 25.45 -5.00
C GLU A 59 19.34 25.18 -4.10
N LEU A 60 19.17 24.39 -3.03
CA LEU A 60 20.30 23.97 -2.20
C LEU A 60 21.32 23.14 -3.00
N PHE A 61 20.86 22.20 -3.81
CA PHE A 61 21.74 21.39 -4.66
C PHE A 61 22.48 22.22 -5.71
N GLU A 62 21.80 23.16 -6.36
CA GLU A 62 22.43 24.08 -7.31
C GLU A 62 23.53 24.92 -6.65
N ASN A 63 23.25 25.48 -5.47
CA ASN A 63 24.22 26.25 -4.70
C ASN A 63 25.43 25.41 -4.28
N GLN A 64 25.21 24.16 -3.85
CA GLN A 64 26.29 23.24 -3.45
C GLN A 64 27.15 22.80 -4.63
N ILE A 65 26.56 22.59 -5.81
CA ILE A 65 27.31 22.28 -7.04
C ILE A 65 28.25 23.43 -7.40
N VAL A 66 27.74 24.67 -7.40
CA VAL A 66 28.54 25.86 -7.70
C VAL A 66 29.62 26.10 -6.65
N GLN A 67 29.29 25.93 -5.36
CA GLN A 67 30.22 26.11 -4.26
C GLN A 67 31.45 25.19 -4.34
N HIS A 68 31.31 24.01 -4.95
CA HIS A 68 32.38 23.02 -5.08
C HIS A 68 32.97 22.92 -6.51
N GLY A 69 32.81 23.98 -7.31
CA GLY A 69 33.47 24.16 -8.61
C GLY A 69 32.68 23.67 -9.82
N GLY A 70 31.49 23.10 -9.64
CA GLY A 70 30.61 22.68 -10.74
C GLY A 70 29.82 23.84 -11.35
N GLN A 71 29.15 23.57 -12.48
CA GLN A 71 28.38 24.58 -13.21
C GLN A 71 26.93 24.12 -13.38
N ILE A 72 25.97 25.03 -13.15
CA ILE A 72 24.56 24.79 -13.45
C ILE A 72 24.24 25.33 -14.84
N CYS A 73 23.63 24.49 -15.66
CA CYS A 73 23.23 24.84 -17.02
C CYS A 73 21.83 24.31 -17.35
N PRO A 74 21.13 24.93 -18.31
CA PRO A 74 19.88 24.38 -18.84
C PRO A 74 20.09 22.98 -19.44
N ALA A 75 19.10 22.09 -19.30
CA ALA A 75 19.18 20.73 -19.82
C ALA A 75 19.39 20.65 -21.35
N GLN A 76 19.04 21.70 -22.10
CA GLN A 76 19.19 21.76 -23.55
C GLN A 76 20.57 22.24 -24.01
N THR A 77 21.46 22.65 -23.09
CA THR A 77 22.76 23.22 -23.45
C THR A 77 23.76 22.13 -23.88
N PRO A 78 24.48 22.31 -25.00
CA PRO A 78 25.54 21.39 -25.39
C PRO A 78 26.63 21.29 -24.31
N GLY A 79 26.90 20.07 -23.84
CA GLY A 79 27.91 19.80 -22.82
C GLY A 79 27.39 19.61 -21.39
N VAL A 80 26.07 19.54 -21.16
CA VAL A 80 25.54 19.03 -19.89
C VAL A 80 26.08 17.61 -19.65
N THR A 81 26.66 17.38 -18.48
CA THR A 81 27.23 16.08 -18.08
C THR A 81 26.27 15.27 -17.23
N HIS A 82 25.48 15.92 -16.37
CA HIS A 82 24.59 15.24 -15.42
C HIS A 82 23.23 15.94 -15.36
N ILE A 83 22.15 15.17 -15.44
CA ILE A 83 20.80 15.64 -15.19
C ILE A 83 20.31 14.95 -13.92
N VAL A 84 20.12 15.73 -12.86
CA VAL A 84 19.75 15.24 -11.53
C VAL A 84 18.25 15.28 -11.36
N VAL A 85 17.63 14.12 -11.12
CA VAL A 85 16.18 13.94 -10.96
C VAL A 85 15.83 13.29 -9.63
N ASP A 86 14.55 13.32 -9.26
CA ASP A 86 14.05 12.67 -8.05
C ASP A 86 14.24 11.14 -8.08
N GLU A 87 14.28 10.50 -6.90
CA GLU A 87 14.49 9.05 -6.75
C GLU A 87 13.46 8.18 -7.48
N GLY A 88 12.22 8.67 -7.55
CA GLY A 88 11.09 8.02 -8.22
C GLY A 88 10.88 8.48 -9.66
N MET A 89 11.79 9.26 -10.24
CA MET A 89 11.67 9.75 -11.61
C MET A 89 12.12 8.68 -12.62
N ASP A 90 11.27 8.37 -13.60
CA ASP A 90 11.63 7.56 -14.76
C ASP A 90 12.16 8.43 -15.93
N TRP A 91 12.77 7.79 -16.93
CA TRP A 91 13.40 8.48 -18.06
C TRP A 91 12.37 9.14 -19.00
N GLU A 92 11.19 8.54 -19.22
CA GLU A 92 10.15 9.10 -20.11
C GLU A 92 9.60 10.42 -19.55
N ARG A 93 9.30 10.40 -18.25
CA ARG A 93 8.83 11.55 -17.50
C ARG A 93 9.90 12.62 -17.41
N ALA A 94 11.16 12.25 -17.19
CA ALA A 94 12.28 13.21 -17.18
C ALA A 94 12.38 13.93 -18.54
N LEU A 95 12.39 13.20 -19.66
CA LEU A 95 12.46 13.79 -21.00
C LEU A 95 11.25 14.70 -21.30
N ARG A 96 10.03 14.28 -20.91
CA ARG A 96 8.81 15.07 -21.06
C ARG A 96 8.86 16.38 -20.27
N LEU A 97 9.36 16.34 -19.03
CA LEU A 97 9.49 17.53 -18.18
C LEU A 97 10.56 18.49 -18.71
N LEU A 98 11.65 17.95 -19.25
CA LEU A 98 12.74 18.70 -19.86
C LEU A 98 12.43 19.19 -21.29
N ARG A 99 11.30 18.74 -21.86
CA ARG A 99 10.90 18.98 -23.25
C ARG A 99 11.98 18.58 -24.25
N LEU A 100 12.65 17.46 -23.97
CA LEU A 100 13.73 16.91 -24.79
C LEU A 100 13.22 15.66 -25.53
N PRO A 101 13.38 15.57 -26.87
CA PRO A 101 13.04 14.36 -27.61
C PRO A 101 14.06 13.22 -27.38
N GLN A 102 15.31 13.57 -27.06
CA GLN A 102 16.42 12.66 -26.77
C GLN A 102 17.40 13.30 -25.79
N LEU A 103 18.19 12.48 -25.09
CA LEU A 103 19.17 12.98 -24.13
C LEU A 103 20.39 13.58 -24.86
N PRO A 104 20.92 14.75 -24.44
CA PRO A 104 22.13 15.33 -25.02
C PRO A 104 23.33 14.38 -24.99
N SER A 105 24.18 14.44 -26.01
CA SER A 105 25.38 13.60 -26.11
C SER A 105 26.32 13.79 -24.90
N GLY A 106 26.59 12.70 -24.19
CA GLY A 106 27.46 12.68 -23.01
C GLY A 106 26.78 13.08 -21.69
N ALA A 107 25.49 13.43 -21.69
CA ALA A 107 24.74 13.64 -20.47
C ALA A 107 24.34 12.30 -19.82
N GLN A 108 24.39 12.23 -18.50
CA GLN A 108 23.90 11.10 -17.71
C GLN A 108 22.65 11.52 -16.92
N LEU A 109 21.62 10.70 -16.95
CA LEU A 109 20.43 10.90 -16.12
C LEU A 109 20.61 10.17 -14.80
N VAL A 110 20.72 10.92 -13.69
CA VAL A 110 21.09 10.39 -12.36
C VAL A 110 20.11 10.82 -11.29
N LYS A 111 19.93 9.97 -10.28
CA LYS A 111 19.07 10.25 -9.12
C LYS A 111 19.71 11.24 -8.13
N SER A 112 18.89 11.98 -7.41
CA SER A 112 19.30 12.99 -6.41
C SER A 112 20.17 12.44 -5.27
N ALA A 113 20.06 11.15 -4.97
CA ALA A 113 20.88 10.44 -4.00
C ALA A 113 22.35 10.41 -4.38
N TRP A 114 22.67 10.42 -5.68
CA TRP A 114 24.06 10.53 -6.16
C TRP A 114 24.71 11.82 -5.67
N LEU A 115 24.03 12.96 -5.87
CA LEU A 115 24.54 14.25 -5.45
C LEU A 115 24.60 14.36 -3.92
N SER A 116 23.63 13.77 -3.23
CA SER A 116 23.63 13.71 -1.77
C SER A 116 24.84 12.93 -1.24
N LEU A 117 25.21 11.82 -1.89
CA LEU A 117 26.37 11.01 -1.54
C LEU A 117 27.69 11.72 -1.89
N CYS A 118 27.77 12.38 -3.04
CA CYS A 118 28.92 13.17 -3.43
C CYS A 118 29.23 14.28 -2.40
N LEU A 119 28.20 14.96 -1.90
CA LEU A 119 28.33 15.99 -0.88
C LEU A 119 28.72 15.43 0.50
N GLN A 120 28.22 14.24 0.84
CA GLN A 120 28.59 13.56 2.08
C GLN A 120 30.06 13.10 2.08
N GLU A 121 30.51 12.52 0.97
CA GLU A 121 31.85 11.95 0.81
C GLU A 121 32.90 12.99 0.37
N ARG A 122 32.46 14.22 0.05
CA ARG A 122 33.29 15.34 -0.45
C ARG A 122 34.17 14.95 -1.64
N ARG A 123 33.65 14.10 -2.53
CA ARG A 123 34.34 13.64 -3.74
C ARG A 123 33.32 13.25 -4.80
N LEU A 124 33.74 13.23 -6.07
CA LEU A 124 32.93 12.70 -7.15
C LEU A 124 32.83 11.16 -7.01
N VAL A 125 31.61 10.67 -6.88
CA VAL A 125 31.31 9.23 -6.76
C VAL A 125 30.80 8.71 -8.11
N ASP A 126 31.08 7.44 -8.40
CA ASP A 126 30.61 6.77 -9.61
C ASP A 126 29.08 6.79 -9.74
N THR A 127 28.60 6.98 -10.97
CA THR A 127 27.18 7.17 -11.27
C THR A 127 26.44 5.86 -11.55
N ALA A 128 27.14 4.73 -11.72
CA ALA A 128 26.53 3.46 -12.14
C ALA A 128 25.39 2.97 -11.22
N ALA A 129 25.51 3.18 -9.91
CA ALA A 129 24.48 2.79 -8.94
C ALA A 129 23.26 3.74 -8.91
N PHE A 130 23.36 4.90 -9.56
CA PHE A 130 22.36 5.98 -9.51
C PHE A 130 21.84 6.40 -10.89
N SER A 131 22.42 5.85 -11.96
CA SER A 131 21.99 6.10 -13.33
C SER A 131 20.64 5.47 -13.61
N ILE A 132 19.76 6.24 -14.26
CA ILE A 132 18.49 5.73 -14.76
C ILE A 132 18.74 5.11 -16.14
N PHE A 133 18.26 3.88 -16.35
CA PHE A 133 18.39 3.20 -17.64
C PHE A 133 17.59 3.94 -18.73
N ILE A 134 18.24 4.20 -19.86
CA ILE A 134 17.64 4.84 -21.03
C ILE A 134 17.78 3.90 -22.24
N PRO A 135 16.69 3.54 -22.91
CA PRO A 135 16.77 2.71 -24.12
C PRO A 135 17.59 3.40 -25.22
N LYS A 136 18.39 2.61 -25.96
CA LYS A 136 19.36 3.11 -26.97
C LYS A 136 18.76 4.05 -28.03
N ARG A 137 17.47 3.91 -28.35
CA ARG A 137 16.75 4.77 -29.31
C ARG A 137 16.54 6.23 -28.86
N TYR A 138 16.79 6.53 -27.58
CA TYR A 138 16.67 7.88 -26.99
C TYR A 138 18.03 8.48 -26.62
N LEU A 139 19.11 7.84 -27.05
CA LEU A 139 20.48 8.34 -26.95
C LEU A 139 20.91 8.88 -28.31
N ASP A 140 21.58 10.04 -28.31
CA ASP A 140 22.10 10.66 -29.52
C ASP A 140 23.24 9.80 -30.14
N GLN A 141 23.31 9.73 -31.48
CA GLN A 141 24.16 8.76 -32.23
C GLN A 141 25.70 8.94 -32.09
N ALA A 142 26.18 9.80 -31.21
CA ALA A 142 27.61 10.03 -31.01
C ALA A 142 28.33 8.97 -30.12
N GLN A 143 27.60 8.12 -29.39
CA GLN A 143 28.21 7.14 -28.47
C GLN A 143 28.55 5.77 -29.10
N LEU A 144 28.33 5.58 -30.41
CA LEU A 144 28.52 4.29 -31.08
C LEU A 144 29.90 4.08 -31.76
N SER A 145 30.82 5.04 -31.71
CA SER A 145 32.14 4.90 -32.33
C SER A 145 33.24 4.66 -31.30
N LYS A 146 33.25 3.48 -30.65
CA LYS A 146 34.47 2.95 -30.01
C LYS A 146 34.50 1.44 -29.73
N ALA A 147 33.52 0.65 -30.18
CA ALA A 147 33.50 -0.79 -29.89
C ALA A 147 33.31 -1.74 -31.09
N ASP A 148 32.88 -1.27 -32.27
CA ASP A 148 32.73 -2.14 -33.44
C ASP A 148 33.50 -1.57 -34.64
N GLN A 149 34.82 -1.75 -34.61
CA GLN A 149 35.64 -1.84 -35.82
C GLN A 149 36.30 -3.22 -35.77
N ASP A 150 35.60 -4.21 -36.32
CA ASP A 150 36.25 -5.30 -37.03
C ASP A 150 35.29 -5.93 -38.05
N CYS A 151 35.81 -6.06 -39.27
CA CYS A 151 35.34 -6.90 -40.39
C CYS A 151 34.09 -6.48 -41.20
N SER A 152 34.35 -5.58 -42.15
CA SER A 152 34.27 -5.82 -43.61
C SER A 152 32.97 -6.32 -44.27
N LEU A 153 32.41 -5.41 -45.07
CA LEU A 153 31.51 -5.50 -46.24
C LEU A 153 31.94 -6.51 -47.35
N PRO A 154 31.28 -6.58 -48.54
CA PRO A 154 29.86 -6.83 -48.87
C PRO A 154 29.72 -7.84 -50.07
N GLY A 155 28.50 -8.16 -50.51
CA GLY A 155 28.32 -8.81 -51.82
C GLY A 155 26.88 -9.10 -52.22
N ASP A 156 26.43 -8.43 -53.29
CA ASP A 156 25.13 -8.50 -53.97
C ASP A 156 24.76 -9.90 -54.53
N CYS A 157 23.46 -10.17 -54.70
CA CYS A 157 22.85 -10.56 -55.99
C CYS A 157 21.35 -10.94 -55.89
N GLU A 158 20.68 -10.73 -57.03
CA GLU A 158 19.25 -10.72 -57.31
C GLU A 158 18.51 -12.09 -57.33
N ALA A 159 17.18 -11.98 -57.15
CA ALA A 159 16.07 -12.67 -57.84
C ALA A 159 15.99 -14.22 -57.97
N GLN A 160 14.85 -14.80 -57.54
CA GLN A 160 13.78 -15.37 -58.40
C GLN A 160 12.81 -16.31 -57.63
N LEU A 161 11.54 -16.29 -58.07
CA LEU A 161 10.42 -17.16 -57.67
C LEU A 161 10.68 -18.67 -57.88
N ARG A 162 10.09 -19.54 -57.03
CA ARG A 162 9.13 -20.61 -57.44
C ARG A 162 8.72 -21.59 -56.30
N THR A 163 7.39 -21.73 -56.13
CA THR A 163 6.54 -22.93 -55.87
C THR A 163 6.90 -24.05 -54.87
N ALA A 164 5.89 -24.37 -54.04
CA ALA A 164 5.63 -25.52 -53.13
C ALA A 164 5.78 -26.93 -53.78
N PRO A 165 5.76 -28.12 -53.07
CA PRO A 165 4.82 -28.50 -51.98
C PRO A 165 5.34 -29.44 -50.85
N SER A 166 4.41 -29.82 -49.96
CA SER A 166 4.46 -30.67 -48.75
C SER A 166 4.79 -32.17 -48.98
N PRO A 167 5.01 -32.93 -47.89
CA PRO A 167 4.12 -34.09 -47.61
C PRO A 167 3.84 -34.36 -46.11
N SER A 168 2.82 -35.20 -45.84
CA SER A 168 2.36 -35.71 -44.53
C SER A 168 2.37 -37.29 -44.49
N PRO A 169 1.78 -38.02 -43.52
CA PRO A 169 2.41 -38.81 -42.43
C PRO A 169 2.17 -40.36 -42.50
N PRO A 170 2.63 -41.17 -41.51
CA PRO A 170 2.01 -42.52 -41.24
C PRO A 170 1.93 -42.91 -39.71
N PRO A 171 1.37 -44.08 -39.27
CA PRO A 171 0.21 -44.13 -38.34
C PRO A 171 0.28 -45.09 -37.09
N ALA A 172 -0.76 -44.98 -36.25
CA ALA A 172 -1.54 -45.95 -35.40
C ALA A 172 -0.94 -47.09 -34.51
N ARG A 173 -1.60 -47.26 -33.33
CA ARG A 173 -1.45 -48.24 -32.20
C ARG A 173 -1.91 -49.69 -32.51
N PRO A 174 -1.74 -50.65 -31.57
CA PRO A 174 -2.86 -51.09 -30.69
C PRO A 174 -2.49 -51.41 -29.19
N VAL A 175 -3.52 -51.76 -28.39
CA VAL A 175 -3.64 -51.87 -26.89
C VAL A 175 -4.06 -53.34 -26.51
N PRO A 176 -4.49 -53.72 -25.28
CA PRO A 176 -3.86 -54.13 -23.97
C PRO A 176 -3.99 -55.67 -23.67
N PRO A 177 -3.92 -56.21 -22.40
CA PRO A 177 -5.00 -56.13 -21.38
C PRO A 177 -4.60 -56.12 -19.86
N SER A 178 -5.65 -55.98 -19.04
CA SER A 178 -5.85 -55.80 -17.58
C SER A 178 -5.47 -56.96 -16.63
N LEU A 179 -5.34 -56.69 -15.30
CA LEU A 179 -6.24 -57.18 -14.21
C LEU A 179 -5.75 -56.87 -12.76
N ARG A 180 -6.69 -56.35 -11.93
CA ARG A 180 -7.03 -56.56 -10.49
C ARG A 180 -5.98 -56.81 -9.39
N ALA A 181 -5.99 -55.90 -8.41
CA ALA A 181 -6.43 -55.97 -6.99
C ALA A 181 -5.94 -57.07 -5.99
N GLU A 182 -5.86 -56.61 -4.71
CA GLU A 182 -5.71 -57.31 -3.41
C GLU A 182 -4.28 -57.73 -3.02
N GLU A 183 -3.81 -57.70 -1.76
CA GLU A 183 -4.05 -57.04 -0.46
C GLU A 183 -2.93 -57.60 0.47
N VAL A 184 -2.81 -57.08 1.70
CA VAL A 184 -2.12 -57.69 2.87
C VAL A 184 -0.65 -57.30 3.16
N GLU A 185 -0.52 -56.24 3.98
CA GLU A 185 -0.02 -56.24 5.38
C GLU A 185 1.42 -56.66 5.80
N SER A 186 2.06 -55.70 6.50
CA SER A 186 3.04 -55.84 7.62
C SER A 186 4.40 -56.50 7.33
N THR A 187 5.55 -55.90 7.66
CA THR A 187 6.09 -55.88 9.03
C THR A 187 7.26 -54.88 9.15
N GLN A 188 7.40 -54.32 10.35
CA GLN A 188 8.38 -53.35 10.85
C GLN A 188 9.86 -53.71 10.65
N ALA A 189 10.69 -52.69 10.39
CA ALA A 189 12.00 -52.50 11.04
C ALA A 189 12.55 -51.08 10.79
N GLN A 190 12.80 -50.33 11.87
CA GLN A 190 13.69 -49.17 11.96
C GLN A 190 14.85 -49.56 12.91
N PRO A 191 15.91 -48.75 13.11
CA PRO A 191 16.67 -47.90 12.19
C PRO A 191 18.19 -48.12 12.35
N ILE A 192 19.03 -47.70 11.39
CA ILE A 192 20.45 -47.37 11.66
C ILE A 192 20.80 -46.07 10.94
N SER A 193 21.42 -45.19 11.71
CA SER A 193 21.84 -43.83 11.41
C SER A 193 23.16 -43.77 10.62
N ASP A 194 23.35 -42.73 9.82
CA ASP A 194 24.35 -41.67 10.05
C ASP A 194 24.54 -40.80 8.79
N ASP A 195 24.04 -39.57 8.94
CA ASP A 195 24.58 -38.24 8.61
C ASP A 195 25.22 -37.87 7.25
N GLU A 196 25.09 -36.55 6.99
CA GLU A 196 25.79 -35.69 6.01
C GLU A 196 25.23 -35.66 4.57
N THR A 197 24.34 -34.70 4.30
CA THR A 197 24.61 -33.60 3.34
C THR A 197 23.45 -32.60 3.36
N SER A 198 23.75 -31.40 3.85
CA SER A 198 22.86 -30.23 3.81
C SER A 198 23.00 -29.57 2.44
N ASP A 199 21.97 -29.69 1.61
CA ASP A 199 21.74 -28.85 0.44
C ASP A 199 20.27 -28.41 0.41
N GLY A 200 20.06 -27.15 0.00
CA GLY A 200 18.87 -26.34 0.32
C GLY A 200 17.51 -26.98 0.03
N GLU A 201 16.71 -27.13 1.09
CA GLU A 201 15.27 -27.33 0.96
C GLU A 201 14.64 -26.05 0.39
N GLU A 202 14.34 -26.06 -0.91
CA GLU A 202 13.19 -25.32 -1.40
C GLU A 202 11.99 -25.77 -0.55
N THR A 203 11.49 -24.90 0.30
CA THR A 203 10.33 -25.17 1.15
C THR A 203 9.11 -25.35 0.24
N GLN A 204 8.89 -26.56 -0.26
CA GLN A 204 7.74 -26.90 -1.07
C GLN A 204 6.50 -26.82 -0.19
N VAL A 205 5.67 -25.81 -0.45
CA VAL A 205 4.36 -25.63 0.21
C VAL A 205 3.48 -26.81 -0.21
N SER A 206 3.03 -27.63 0.74
CA SER A 206 2.17 -28.77 0.43
C SER A 206 0.81 -28.31 -0.11
N SER A 207 0.08 -29.19 -0.82
CA SER A 207 -1.29 -28.88 -1.25
C SER A 207 -2.20 -28.52 -0.07
N ALA A 208 -2.00 -29.16 1.08
CA ALA A 208 -2.75 -28.89 2.31
C ALA A 208 -2.41 -27.50 2.88
N ASP A 209 -1.13 -27.10 2.85
CA ASP A 209 -0.72 -25.76 3.28
C ASP A 209 -1.28 -24.66 2.37
N LEU A 210 -1.35 -24.93 1.06
CA LEU A 210 -1.94 -24.00 0.10
C LEU A 210 -3.46 -23.85 0.31
N GLU A 211 -4.17 -24.96 0.53
CA GLU A 211 -5.61 -24.94 0.85
C GLU A 211 -5.86 -24.20 2.18
N ALA A 212 -5.03 -24.46 3.19
CA ALA A 212 -5.10 -23.77 4.47
C ALA A 212 -4.77 -22.27 4.36
N LEU A 213 -3.84 -21.91 3.46
CA LEU A 213 -3.52 -20.53 3.15
C LEU A 213 -4.73 -19.83 2.51
N ILE A 214 -5.35 -20.43 1.51
CA ILE A 214 -6.52 -19.87 0.81
C ILE A 214 -7.71 -19.72 1.77
N SER A 215 -8.09 -20.81 2.44
CA SER A 215 -9.23 -20.85 3.35
C SER A 215 -9.00 -20.07 4.65
N GLY A 216 -7.74 -19.92 5.06
CA GLY A 216 -7.35 -19.37 6.36
C GLY A 216 -7.54 -20.34 7.52
N ARG A 217 -8.00 -21.57 7.26
CA ARG A 217 -8.19 -22.65 8.25
C ARG A 217 -7.08 -23.67 8.11
N TYR A 218 -6.30 -23.84 9.17
CA TYR A 218 -5.24 -24.84 9.18
C TYR A 218 -5.66 -26.00 10.08
N PRO A 219 -5.42 -27.27 9.67
CA PRO A 219 -5.67 -28.41 10.55
C PRO A 219 -4.96 -28.20 11.88
N THR A 220 -5.71 -28.16 12.97
CA THR A 220 -5.16 -28.25 14.32
C THR A 220 -4.69 -29.70 14.54
N PRO A 221 -3.50 -29.94 15.10
CA PRO A 221 -3.23 -31.21 15.76
C PRO A 221 -4.34 -31.44 16.79
N LEU A 222 -4.80 -32.67 16.94
CA LEU A 222 -5.88 -33.10 17.85
C LEU A 222 -5.59 -32.71 19.32
N GLU A 223 -5.79 -31.43 19.65
CA GLU A 223 -6.06 -30.93 20.98
C GLU A 223 -7.36 -30.12 20.85
N GLY A 224 -8.31 -30.44 21.73
CA GLY A 224 -9.75 -30.26 21.53
C GLY A 224 -10.23 -28.84 21.25
N ASP A 225 -11.54 -28.73 21.00
CA ASP A 225 -12.33 -27.51 20.75
C ASP A 225 -12.18 -26.46 21.87
N GLY A 226 -11.00 -25.87 21.99
CA GLY A 226 -10.63 -24.88 22.98
C GLY A 226 -10.94 -23.48 22.47
N GLU A 227 -11.51 -22.66 23.35
CA GLU A 227 -11.68 -21.22 23.13
C GLU A 227 -10.42 -20.58 22.51
N PRO A 228 -10.57 -19.57 21.63
CA PRO A 228 -9.44 -18.95 20.97
C PRO A 228 -8.43 -18.42 21.99
N SER A 229 -7.19 -18.92 21.91
CA SER A 229 -6.19 -18.68 22.94
C SER A 229 -5.99 -17.17 23.18
N PRO A 230 -5.96 -16.71 24.45
CA PRO A 230 -5.79 -15.28 24.75
C PRO A 230 -4.40 -14.78 24.31
N ALA A 231 -4.28 -13.46 24.13
CA ALA A 231 -3.00 -12.84 23.79
C ALA A 231 -1.98 -13.01 24.95
N PRO A 232 -0.70 -13.34 24.68
CA PRO A 232 0.34 -13.40 25.70
C PRO A 232 0.48 -12.07 26.46
N GLU A 233 0.88 -12.15 27.74
CA GLU A 233 1.12 -10.98 28.59
C GLU A 233 2.15 -10.03 27.93
N GLY A 234 1.79 -8.75 27.79
CA GLY A 234 2.57 -7.73 27.07
C GLY A 234 2.13 -7.47 25.62
N LEU A 235 1.48 -8.44 24.96
CA LEU A 235 0.90 -8.28 23.62
C LEU A 235 -0.58 -7.90 23.65
N ALA A 236 -1.26 -8.07 24.79
CA ALA A 236 -2.69 -7.75 24.97
C ALA A 236 -3.10 -6.32 24.59
N LYS A 237 -2.17 -5.35 24.60
CA LYS A 237 -2.45 -3.97 24.15
C LYS A 237 -2.65 -3.84 22.63
N TRP A 238 -2.26 -4.86 21.86
CA TRP A 238 -2.33 -4.86 20.41
C TRP A 238 -3.59 -5.56 19.93
N VAL A 239 -4.40 -4.82 19.19
CA VAL A 239 -5.58 -5.30 18.46
C VAL A 239 -5.28 -6.58 17.67
N CYS A 240 -4.14 -6.63 16.97
CA CYS A 240 -3.77 -7.80 16.17
C CYS A 240 -3.42 -9.07 16.97
N ALA A 241 -3.27 -8.98 18.29
CA ALA A 241 -3.05 -10.13 19.16
C ALA A 241 -4.36 -10.74 19.69
N GLN A 242 -5.47 -9.99 19.63
CA GLN A 242 -6.75 -10.37 20.22
C GLN A 242 -7.74 -10.86 19.15
N PRO A 243 -8.57 -11.88 19.45
CA PRO A 243 -9.64 -12.27 18.55
C PRO A 243 -10.79 -11.26 18.57
N SER A 244 -11.35 -10.93 17.41
CA SER A 244 -12.55 -10.08 17.34
C SER A 244 -13.82 -10.76 17.88
N SER A 245 -13.83 -12.08 18.08
CA SER A 245 -14.96 -12.81 18.69
C SER A 245 -15.24 -12.39 20.13
N GLN A 246 -14.25 -11.81 20.84
CA GLN A 246 -14.46 -11.18 22.16
C GLN A 246 -15.44 -10.00 22.13
N LYS A 247 -15.82 -9.50 20.94
CA LYS A 247 -16.76 -8.38 20.74
C LYS A 247 -18.22 -8.80 20.59
N ALA A 248 -18.60 -10.03 20.95
CA ALA A 248 -19.90 -10.58 20.61
C ALA A 248 -21.09 -9.69 21.04
N THR A 249 -20.94 -8.92 22.11
CA THR A 249 -21.98 -8.01 22.61
C THR A 249 -21.42 -6.63 22.98
N ASN A 250 -21.98 -5.57 22.39
CA ASN A 250 -21.72 -4.19 22.80
C ASN A 250 -22.61 -3.83 23.99
N HIS A 251 -22.03 -3.81 25.20
CA HIS A 251 -22.73 -3.42 26.42
C HIS A 251 -22.88 -1.89 26.60
N ASN A 252 -22.26 -1.11 25.71
CA ASN A 252 -22.09 0.34 25.83
C ASN A 252 -22.72 1.12 24.67
N THR A 253 -23.74 0.55 24.00
CA THR A 253 -24.38 1.11 22.80
C THR A 253 -24.83 2.56 22.97
N HIS A 254 -25.48 2.88 24.09
CA HIS A 254 -25.94 4.22 24.45
C HIS A 254 -24.83 5.30 24.52
N ILE A 255 -23.58 4.88 24.72
CA ILE A 255 -22.38 5.74 24.67
C ILE A 255 -21.80 5.73 23.25
N THR A 256 -21.61 4.54 22.67
CA THR A 256 -20.89 4.39 21.40
C THR A 256 -21.60 5.06 20.24
N GLU A 257 -22.93 5.01 20.17
CA GLU A 257 -23.71 5.67 19.11
C GLU A 257 -23.44 7.18 19.05
N LYS A 258 -23.40 7.84 20.20
CA LYS A 258 -23.10 9.28 20.30
C LYS A 258 -21.66 9.60 19.93
N LEU A 259 -20.72 8.76 20.34
CA LEU A 259 -19.31 8.94 20.01
C LEU A 259 -19.06 8.69 18.51
N GLU A 260 -19.80 7.80 17.87
CA GLU A 260 -19.72 7.53 16.43
C GLU A 260 -20.11 8.75 15.59
N VAL A 261 -21.16 9.48 15.98
CA VAL A 261 -21.54 10.74 15.33
C VAL A 261 -20.38 11.75 15.38
N LEU A 262 -19.71 11.91 16.53
CA LEU A 262 -18.55 12.79 16.63
C LEU A 262 -17.34 12.27 15.84
N ALA A 263 -17.09 10.97 15.86
CA ALA A 263 -15.99 10.36 15.10
C ALA A 263 -16.15 10.65 13.60
N LYS A 264 -17.38 10.48 13.08
CA LYS A 264 -17.73 10.78 11.70
C LYS A 264 -17.60 12.27 11.39
N ALA A 265 -18.12 13.15 12.25
CA ALA A 265 -17.99 14.60 12.09
C ALA A 265 -16.52 15.05 12.00
N TYR A 266 -15.64 14.56 12.88
CA TYR A 266 -14.21 14.88 12.82
C TYR A 266 -13.54 14.30 11.56
N SER A 267 -13.97 13.11 11.12
CA SER A 267 -13.44 12.48 9.91
C SER A 267 -13.74 13.32 8.66
N VAL A 268 -15.01 13.73 8.46
CA VAL A 268 -15.41 14.53 7.29
C VAL A 268 -14.89 15.97 7.33
N GLN A 269 -14.53 16.47 8.51
CA GLN A 269 -13.82 17.75 8.70
C GLN A 269 -12.30 17.65 8.50
N GLY A 270 -11.75 16.43 8.39
CA GLY A 270 -10.33 16.19 8.10
C GLY A 270 -9.44 16.11 9.33
N ASP A 271 -10.02 16.12 10.54
CA ASP A 271 -9.30 15.86 11.79
C ASP A 271 -9.11 14.36 12.01
N LYS A 272 -8.25 13.78 11.17
CA LYS A 272 -7.98 12.34 11.10
C LYS A 272 -7.48 11.77 12.44
N TRP A 273 -6.68 12.55 13.18
CA TRP A 273 -6.10 12.11 14.45
C TRP A 273 -7.14 12.03 15.54
N ARG A 274 -8.03 13.02 15.64
CA ARG A 274 -9.12 12.99 16.60
C ARG A 274 -10.12 11.91 16.23
N ALA A 275 -10.53 11.81 14.97
CA ALA A 275 -11.42 10.74 14.49
C ALA A 275 -10.85 9.35 14.83
N LEU A 276 -9.54 9.14 14.64
CA LEU A 276 -8.86 7.91 15.04
C LEU A 276 -8.93 7.65 16.55
N GLY A 277 -8.74 8.69 17.37
CA GLY A 277 -8.86 8.59 18.84
C GLY A 277 -10.26 8.15 19.28
N TYR A 278 -11.31 8.74 18.69
CA TYR A 278 -12.70 8.32 18.93
C TYR A 278 -12.93 6.88 18.45
N ALA A 279 -12.48 6.53 17.23
CA ALA A 279 -12.64 5.16 16.71
C ALA A 279 -12.00 4.11 17.63
N LYS A 280 -10.82 4.39 18.19
CA LYS A 280 -10.18 3.52 19.19
C LYS A 280 -10.99 3.40 20.48
N ALA A 281 -11.49 4.52 21.01
CA ALA A 281 -12.31 4.53 22.22
C ALA A 281 -13.64 3.78 22.02
N ILE A 282 -14.32 4.00 20.89
CA ILE A 282 -15.55 3.30 20.52
C ILE A 282 -15.28 1.79 20.44
N ASN A 283 -14.18 1.38 19.80
CA ASN A 283 -13.81 -0.03 19.70
C ASN A 283 -13.55 -0.65 21.08
N ALA A 284 -12.84 0.06 21.95
CA ALA A 284 -12.60 -0.38 23.32
C ALA A 284 -13.91 -0.55 24.11
N LEU A 285 -14.87 0.39 23.97
CA LEU A 285 -16.19 0.31 24.61
C LEU A 285 -17.04 -0.85 24.08
N LYS A 286 -17.04 -1.07 22.75
CA LYS A 286 -17.74 -2.19 22.11
C LYS A 286 -17.21 -3.54 22.57
N SER A 287 -15.90 -3.61 22.83
CA SER A 287 -15.21 -4.83 23.27
C SER A 287 -15.20 -4.99 24.79
N PHE A 288 -15.75 -4.02 25.54
CA PHE A 288 -15.73 -4.07 27.00
C PHE A 288 -16.82 -5.02 27.51
N HIS A 289 -16.43 -5.94 28.38
CA HIS A 289 -17.24 -7.09 28.81
C HIS A 289 -18.45 -6.74 29.69
N LYS A 290 -18.62 -5.47 30.05
CA LYS A 290 -19.74 -4.99 30.86
C LYS A 290 -20.09 -3.53 30.54
N PRO A 291 -21.26 -3.04 30.96
CA PRO A 291 -21.57 -1.61 30.87
C PRO A 291 -20.62 -0.79 31.72
N VAL A 292 -20.11 0.32 31.18
CA VAL A 292 -19.32 1.30 31.92
C VAL A 292 -20.26 2.20 32.72
N THR A 293 -19.98 2.35 34.02
CA THR A 293 -20.86 3.05 34.97
C THR A 293 -20.18 4.17 35.74
N SER A 294 -18.85 4.31 35.64
CA SER A 294 -18.11 5.34 36.37
C SER A 294 -16.93 5.92 35.60
N TYR A 295 -16.44 7.08 36.05
CA TYR A 295 -15.24 7.73 35.50
C TYR A 295 -14.01 6.82 35.60
N GLN A 296 -13.74 6.29 36.80
CA GLN A 296 -12.55 5.47 37.08
C GLN A 296 -12.54 4.22 36.20
N GLU A 297 -13.70 3.58 36.03
CA GLU A 297 -13.86 2.43 35.15
C GLU A 297 -13.58 2.82 33.70
N ALA A 298 -14.22 3.87 33.19
CA ALA A 298 -13.96 4.36 31.83
C ALA A 298 -12.47 4.67 31.60
N PHE A 299 -11.83 5.33 32.56
CA PHE A 299 -10.42 5.73 32.48
C PHE A 299 -9.45 4.53 32.58
N SER A 300 -9.87 3.43 33.21
CA SER A 300 -9.06 2.20 33.30
C SER A 300 -8.99 1.42 31.98
N ILE A 301 -9.92 1.68 31.05
CA ILE A 301 -10.00 0.97 29.77
C ILE A 301 -8.87 1.46 28.84
N PRO A 302 -8.02 0.55 28.32
CA PRO A 302 -6.99 0.91 27.35
C PRO A 302 -7.58 1.59 26.11
N GLY A 303 -7.03 2.77 25.78
CA GLY A 303 -7.52 3.59 24.66
C GLY A 303 -8.49 4.71 25.07
N ILE A 304 -8.92 4.77 26.32
CA ILE A 304 -9.74 5.86 26.87
C ILE A 304 -8.88 6.71 27.80
N GLY A 305 -8.63 7.96 27.40
CA GLY A 305 -7.93 8.95 28.23
C GLY A 305 -8.90 9.83 29.02
N LYS A 306 -8.35 10.69 29.90
CA LYS A 306 -9.10 11.61 30.77
C LYS A 306 -10.24 12.34 30.04
N ARG A 307 -9.94 13.00 28.92
CA ARG A 307 -10.94 13.77 28.13
C ARG A 307 -12.06 12.90 27.56
N MET A 308 -11.79 11.63 27.27
CA MET A 308 -12.79 10.70 26.77
C MET A 308 -13.65 10.16 27.91
N ALA A 309 -13.02 9.81 29.03
CA ALA A 309 -13.72 9.41 30.25
C ALA A 309 -14.68 10.51 30.75
N GLU A 310 -14.26 11.79 30.73
CA GLU A 310 -15.12 12.94 31.03
C GLU A 310 -16.38 12.99 30.14
N LYS A 311 -16.26 12.66 28.85
CA LYS A 311 -17.40 12.62 27.92
C LYS A 311 -18.32 11.44 28.16
N ILE A 312 -17.75 10.29 28.49
CA ILE A 312 -18.52 9.08 28.83
C ILE A 312 -19.37 9.37 30.06
N VAL A 313 -18.79 9.99 31.09
CA VAL A 313 -19.52 10.39 32.30
C VAL A 313 -20.60 11.41 31.99
N GLU A 314 -20.33 12.42 31.15
CA GLU A 314 -21.36 13.37 30.70
C GLU A 314 -22.56 12.64 30.07
N ILE A 315 -22.31 11.63 29.24
CA ILE A 315 -23.36 10.80 28.63
C ILE A 315 -24.12 9.98 29.67
N LEU A 316 -23.42 9.41 30.66
CA LEU A 316 -24.02 8.60 31.72
C LEU A 316 -24.91 9.44 32.65
N GLU A 317 -24.47 10.65 33.02
CA GLU A 317 -25.18 11.52 33.94
C GLU A 317 -26.36 12.25 33.29
N SER A 318 -26.18 12.76 32.07
CA SER A 318 -27.18 13.60 31.40
C SER A 318 -28.01 12.87 30.36
N GLY A 319 -27.62 11.65 29.98
CA GLY A 319 -28.22 10.97 28.83
C GLY A 319 -27.93 11.69 27.51
N HIS A 320 -27.00 12.65 27.45
CA HIS A 320 -26.69 13.45 26.27
C HIS A 320 -25.20 13.83 26.20
N LEU A 321 -24.75 14.35 25.06
CA LEU A 321 -23.41 14.90 24.90
C LEU A 321 -23.52 16.29 24.26
N ARG A 322 -23.28 17.35 25.03
CA ARG A 322 -23.44 18.75 24.57
C ARG A 322 -22.63 19.10 23.33
N LYS A 323 -21.53 18.36 23.10
CA LYS A 323 -20.70 18.56 21.91
C LYS A 323 -21.44 18.22 20.61
N LEU A 324 -22.44 17.35 20.65
CA LEU A 324 -23.28 17.00 19.50
C LEU A 324 -24.13 18.19 19.03
N ASP A 325 -24.61 19.02 19.95
CA ASP A 325 -25.42 20.22 19.65
C ASP A 325 -24.62 21.31 18.92
N HIS A 326 -23.29 21.20 18.93
CA HIS A 326 -22.36 22.13 18.30
C HIS A 326 -21.63 21.51 17.11
N ILE A 327 -22.17 20.44 16.52
CA ILE A 327 -21.72 19.95 15.22
C ILE A 327 -22.09 20.99 14.17
N SER A 328 -21.14 21.32 13.30
CA SER A 328 -21.37 22.29 12.23
C SER A 328 -22.40 21.76 11.24
N GLU A 329 -23.30 22.64 10.79
CA GLU A 329 -24.26 22.38 9.70
C GLU A 329 -23.59 21.93 8.38
N SER A 330 -22.28 22.18 8.24
CA SER A 330 -21.49 21.67 7.10
C SER A 330 -21.31 20.15 7.11
N VAL A 331 -21.37 19.48 8.26
CA VAL A 331 -21.00 18.06 8.40
C VAL A 331 -21.83 17.14 7.52
N PRO A 332 -23.18 17.23 7.48
CA PRO A 332 -23.99 16.40 6.58
C PRO A 332 -23.65 16.59 5.09
N VAL A 333 -23.38 17.83 4.67
CA VAL A 333 -23.02 18.15 3.28
C VAL A 333 -21.62 17.63 2.95
N LEU A 334 -20.65 17.81 3.87
CA LEU A 334 -19.30 17.27 3.71
C LEU A 334 -19.32 15.74 3.64
N GLU A 335 -20.18 15.09 4.43
CA GLU A 335 -20.40 13.66 4.36
C GLU A 335 -20.94 13.22 3.00
N LEU A 336 -22.04 13.85 2.56
CA LEU A 336 -22.67 13.63 1.25
C LEU A 336 -21.62 13.68 0.12
N PHE A 337 -20.77 14.70 0.13
CA PHE A 337 -19.72 14.86 -0.87
C PHE A 337 -18.57 13.87 -0.72
N SER A 338 -18.18 13.55 0.52
CA SER A 338 -17.07 12.61 0.78
C SER A 338 -17.41 11.14 0.44
N ASN A 339 -18.70 10.83 0.30
CA ASN A 339 -19.18 9.53 -0.13
C ASN A 339 -19.08 9.34 -1.65
N ILE A 340 -18.87 10.40 -2.43
CA ILE A 340 -18.57 10.28 -3.86
C ILE A 340 -17.18 9.64 -4.00
N TRP A 341 -17.09 8.49 -4.67
CA TRP A 341 -15.82 7.81 -4.86
C TRP A 341 -14.81 8.73 -5.57
N GLY A 342 -13.57 8.79 -5.06
CA GLY A 342 -12.55 9.72 -5.55
C GLY A 342 -12.63 11.14 -4.97
N ALA A 343 -13.62 11.46 -4.13
CA ALA A 343 -13.73 12.72 -3.41
C ALA A 343 -13.40 12.56 -1.93
N GLY A 344 -12.20 12.97 -1.52
CA GLY A 344 -11.82 13.01 -0.11
C GLY A 344 -12.31 14.27 0.61
N THR A 345 -12.01 14.36 1.91
CA THR A 345 -12.33 15.52 2.76
C THR A 345 -11.95 16.87 2.14
N LYS A 346 -10.79 16.96 1.50
CA LYS A 346 -10.32 18.21 0.88
C LYS A 346 -11.23 18.64 -0.28
N THR A 347 -11.63 17.69 -1.11
CA THR A 347 -12.54 17.92 -2.24
C THR A 347 -13.92 18.31 -1.74
N ALA A 348 -14.46 17.58 -0.76
CA ALA A 348 -15.74 17.89 -0.13
C ALA A 348 -15.75 19.30 0.47
N GLN A 349 -14.68 19.68 1.19
CA GLN A 349 -14.53 21.04 1.72
C GLN A 349 -14.47 22.07 0.61
N MET A 350 -13.67 21.84 -0.44
CA MET A 350 -13.59 22.75 -1.58
C MET A 350 -14.96 23.02 -2.20
N TRP A 351 -15.73 21.97 -2.52
CA TRP A 351 -17.09 22.09 -3.04
C TRP A 351 -18.03 22.82 -2.09
N TYR A 352 -17.93 22.55 -0.80
CA TYR A 352 -18.71 23.27 0.21
C TYR A 352 -18.37 24.77 0.23
N HIS A 353 -17.09 25.15 0.13
CA HIS A 353 -16.67 26.55 0.07
C HIS A 353 -17.10 27.25 -1.23
N GLN A 354 -17.27 26.49 -2.32
CA GLN A 354 -17.83 26.99 -3.58
C GLN A 354 -19.34 27.22 -3.53
N GLY A 355 -20.00 26.84 -2.43
CA GLY A 355 -21.44 27.05 -2.22
C GLY A 355 -22.29 25.83 -2.55
N PHE A 356 -21.71 24.72 -3.00
CA PHE A 356 -22.46 23.50 -3.32
C PHE A 356 -23.01 22.85 -2.04
N ARG A 357 -24.27 22.40 -2.08
CA ARG A 357 -24.97 21.77 -0.95
C ARG A 357 -25.64 20.45 -1.31
N SER A 358 -25.75 20.12 -2.59
CA SER A 358 -26.42 18.90 -3.09
C SER A 358 -25.58 18.17 -4.14
N LEU A 359 -25.89 16.89 -4.39
CA LEU A 359 -25.29 16.13 -5.48
C LEU A 359 -25.60 16.72 -6.87
N GLU A 360 -26.72 17.44 -6.99
CA GLU A 360 -27.10 18.11 -8.24
C GLU A 360 -26.22 19.33 -8.53
N ASP A 361 -25.84 20.08 -7.49
CA ASP A 361 -24.83 21.14 -7.63
C ASP A 361 -23.52 20.57 -8.15
N ILE A 362 -23.11 19.40 -7.62
CA ILE A 362 -21.90 18.72 -8.07
C ILE A 362 -22.04 18.27 -9.53
N ARG A 363 -23.17 17.68 -9.91
CA ARG A 363 -23.43 17.20 -11.27
C ARG A 363 -23.39 18.31 -12.32
N THR A 364 -23.88 19.50 -11.97
CA THR A 364 -24.10 20.59 -12.93
C THR A 364 -22.97 21.62 -12.96
N GLN A 365 -22.30 21.87 -11.82
CA GLN A 365 -21.41 23.01 -11.66
C GLN A 365 -19.98 22.62 -11.26
N ALA A 366 -19.76 21.45 -10.65
CA ALA A 366 -18.43 21.07 -10.18
C ALA A 366 -17.55 20.55 -11.32
N SER A 367 -16.26 20.87 -11.26
CA SER A 367 -15.25 20.19 -12.08
C SER A 367 -14.92 18.84 -11.45
N LEU A 368 -15.24 17.76 -12.18
CA LEU A 368 -15.04 16.38 -11.72
C LEU A 368 -13.87 15.73 -12.44
N THR A 369 -13.07 14.97 -11.70
CA THR A 369 -12.18 13.98 -12.30
C THR A 369 -13.00 12.82 -12.88
N SER A 370 -12.43 12.05 -13.82
CA SER A 370 -13.10 10.86 -14.39
C SER A 370 -13.58 9.89 -13.31
N GLN A 371 -12.75 9.69 -12.28
CA GLN A 371 -13.07 8.87 -11.10
C GLN A 371 -14.27 9.39 -10.31
N GLN A 372 -14.34 10.70 -10.06
CA GLN A 372 -15.45 11.33 -9.36
C GLN A 372 -16.73 11.32 -10.17
N ALA A 373 -16.64 11.44 -11.50
CA ALA A 373 -17.80 11.32 -12.38
C ALA A 373 -18.41 9.91 -12.30
N ILE A 374 -17.58 8.86 -12.32
CA ILE A 374 -18.05 7.47 -12.10
C ILE A 374 -18.61 7.30 -10.68
N GLY A 375 -17.92 7.85 -9.67
CA GLY A 375 -18.39 7.84 -8.27
C GLY A 375 -19.74 8.53 -8.08
N LEU A 376 -20.02 9.58 -8.85
CA LEU A 376 -21.32 10.29 -8.83
C LEU A 376 -22.39 9.54 -9.63
N LYS A 377 -22.02 8.90 -10.75
CA LYS A 377 -22.90 8.05 -11.56
C LYS A 377 -23.48 6.89 -10.74
N HIS A 378 -22.63 6.25 -9.92
CA HIS A 378 -22.97 5.06 -9.13
C HIS A 378 -23.08 5.34 -7.62
N TYR A 379 -23.42 6.58 -7.24
CA TYR A 379 -23.37 7.03 -5.84
C TYR A 379 -24.16 6.13 -4.88
N ASP A 380 -25.44 5.84 -5.21
CA ASP A 380 -26.30 5.01 -4.36
C ASP A 380 -25.85 3.54 -4.35
N ASP A 381 -25.38 3.04 -5.50
CA ASP A 381 -24.91 1.67 -5.67
C ASP A 381 -23.63 1.40 -4.85
N PHE A 382 -22.73 2.37 -4.74
CA PHE A 382 -21.49 2.27 -3.96
C PHE A 382 -21.68 2.43 -2.44
N LEU A 383 -22.78 3.06 -2.02
CA LEU A 383 -23.15 3.15 -0.60
C LEU A 383 -23.85 1.88 -0.10
N ASP A 384 -24.47 1.15 -1.01
CA ASP A 384 -25.16 -0.10 -0.72
C ASP A 384 -24.17 -1.25 -0.46
N ARG A 385 -24.57 -2.18 0.42
CA ARG A 385 -23.79 -3.40 0.70
C ARG A 385 -24.43 -4.59 -0.01
N MET A 386 -23.62 -5.42 -0.65
CA MET A 386 -24.08 -6.63 -1.30
C MET A 386 -24.16 -7.81 -0.32
N PRO A 387 -25.09 -8.77 -0.49
CA PRO A 387 -25.04 -10.06 0.18
C PRO A 387 -23.73 -10.80 -0.12
N ARG A 388 -23.30 -11.64 0.81
CA ARG A 388 -22.08 -12.45 0.64
C ARG A 388 -22.15 -13.36 -0.59
N GLU A 389 -23.34 -13.87 -0.90
CA GLU A 389 -23.61 -14.76 -2.01
C GLU A 389 -23.32 -14.06 -3.35
N GLU A 390 -23.74 -12.79 -3.47
CA GLU A 390 -23.46 -11.94 -4.64
C GLU A 390 -21.95 -11.72 -4.81
N ALA A 391 -21.22 -11.49 -3.71
CA ALA A 391 -19.76 -11.38 -3.75
C ALA A 391 -19.08 -12.69 -4.21
N SER A 392 -19.67 -13.84 -3.87
CA SER A 392 -19.20 -15.15 -4.31
C SER A 392 -19.40 -15.35 -5.81
N GLU A 393 -20.54 -14.91 -6.37
CA GLU A 393 -20.80 -14.93 -7.82
C GLU A 393 -19.79 -14.05 -8.58
N ILE A 394 -19.48 -12.86 -8.05
CA ILE A 394 -18.48 -11.94 -8.62
C ILE A 394 -17.08 -12.57 -8.63
N GLU A 395 -16.66 -13.16 -7.51
CA GLU A 395 -15.35 -13.82 -7.44
C GLU A 395 -15.27 -15.02 -8.39
N GLN A 396 -16.33 -15.82 -8.47
CA GLN A 396 -16.39 -16.95 -9.40
C GLN A 396 -16.27 -16.49 -10.86
N THR A 397 -16.92 -15.38 -11.23
CA THR A 397 -16.81 -14.79 -12.57
C THR A 397 -15.36 -14.40 -12.90
N VAL A 398 -14.67 -13.75 -11.95
CA VAL A 398 -13.25 -13.38 -12.12
C VAL A 398 -12.36 -14.63 -12.19
N ARG A 399 -12.63 -15.63 -11.35
CA ARG A 399 -11.91 -16.91 -11.33
C ARG A 399 -12.02 -17.65 -12.66
N GLU A 400 -13.22 -17.82 -13.19
CA GLU A 400 -13.47 -18.49 -14.47
C GLU A 400 -12.76 -17.80 -15.62
N ALA A 401 -12.85 -16.46 -15.69
CA ALA A 401 -12.14 -15.68 -16.70
C ALA A 401 -10.62 -15.81 -16.59
N ALA A 402 -10.06 -15.82 -15.37
CA ALA A 402 -8.63 -16.02 -15.15
C ALA A 402 -8.17 -17.43 -15.53
N GLN A 403 -8.91 -18.45 -15.09
CA GLN A 403 -8.57 -19.87 -15.31
C GLN A 403 -8.73 -20.30 -16.76
N ALA A 404 -9.55 -19.61 -17.56
CA ALA A 404 -9.63 -19.81 -19.00
C ALA A 404 -8.29 -19.55 -19.72
N PHE A 405 -7.45 -18.66 -19.20
CA PHE A 405 -6.11 -18.41 -19.74
C PHE A 405 -5.05 -19.37 -19.20
N ASN A 406 -5.15 -19.71 -17.91
CA ASN A 406 -4.26 -20.64 -17.24
C ASN A 406 -4.97 -21.26 -16.03
N SER A 407 -5.24 -22.56 -16.09
CA SER A 407 -5.93 -23.31 -15.03
C SER A 407 -5.16 -23.38 -13.71
N GLY A 408 -3.85 -23.12 -13.71
CA GLY A 408 -3.01 -23.06 -12.51
C GLY A 408 -3.10 -21.74 -11.73
N LEU A 409 -3.84 -20.74 -12.23
CA LEU A 409 -4.06 -19.49 -11.52
C LEU A 409 -4.94 -19.71 -10.28
N LEU A 410 -4.48 -19.16 -9.16
CA LEU A 410 -5.21 -19.12 -7.91
C LEU A 410 -5.91 -17.78 -7.80
N CYS A 411 -7.21 -17.81 -7.54
CA CYS A 411 -8.05 -16.63 -7.30
C CYS A 411 -8.74 -16.77 -5.95
N VAL A 412 -8.60 -15.76 -5.09
CA VAL A 412 -9.12 -15.77 -3.73
C VAL A 412 -9.84 -14.46 -3.42
N ALA A 413 -11.14 -14.52 -3.12
CA ALA A 413 -11.84 -13.39 -2.51
C ALA A 413 -11.29 -13.11 -1.13
N CYS A 414 -10.94 -11.84 -0.89
CA CYS A 414 -10.34 -11.30 0.31
C CYS A 414 -11.33 -10.40 1.05
N GLY A 415 -10.85 -9.36 1.73
CA GLY A 415 -11.69 -8.33 2.32
C GLY A 415 -12.70 -8.84 3.34
N SER A 416 -13.85 -8.18 3.36
CA SER A 416 -14.97 -8.56 4.23
C SER A 416 -15.52 -9.96 3.93
N TYR A 417 -15.41 -10.42 2.67
CA TYR A 417 -15.77 -11.78 2.29
C TYR A 417 -14.90 -12.81 3.02
N ARG A 418 -13.56 -12.72 2.94
CA ARG A 418 -12.69 -13.70 3.63
C ARG A 418 -12.81 -13.67 5.16
N ARG A 419 -13.19 -12.53 5.74
CA ARG A 419 -13.49 -12.41 7.18
C ARG A 419 -14.87 -12.94 7.60
N GLY A 420 -15.64 -13.55 6.69
CA GLY A 420 -16.91 -14.19 7.04
C GLY A 420 -18.08 -13.23 7.26
N LYS A 421 -18.02 -11.98 6.78
CA LYS A 421 -19.17 -11.06 6.89
C LYS A 421 -20.33 -11.53 6.02
N ALA A 422 -21.55 -11.31 6.52
CA ALA A 422 -22.80 -11.61 5.80
C ALA A 422 -23.06 -10.64 4.63
N THR A 423 -22.53 -9.43 4.70
CA THR A 423 -22.59 -8.45 3.60
C THR A 423 -21.22 -7.86 3.31
N CYS A 424 -20.96 -7.51 2.06
CA CYS A 424 -19.70 -6.95 1.56
C CYS A 424 -19.95 -5.55 0.98
N GLY A 425 -18.98 -4.63 1.06
CA GLY A 425 -19.09 -3.31 0.41
C GLY A 425 -18.58 -3.36 -1.04
N ASP A 426 -17.47 -4.05 -1.21
CA ASP A 426 -16.76 -4.34 -2.44
C ASP A 426 -16.32 -5.81 -2.44
N VAL A 427 -15.86 -6.27 -3.60
CA VAL A 427 -15.21 -7.59 -3.75
C VAL A 427 -13.75 -7.38 -4.07
N ASP A 428 -12.91 -7.92 -3.19
CA ASP A 428 -11.46 -7.90 -3.27
C ASP A 428 -10.97 -9.25 -3.81
N VAL A 429 -10.46 -9.35 -5.04
CA VAL A 429 -9.95 -10.61 -5.61
C VAL A 429 -8.44 -10.57 -5.75
N LEU A 430 -7.76 -11.46 -5.02
CA LEU A 430 -6.31 -11.65 -5.12
C LEU A 430 -5.99 -12.80 -6.06
N LEU A 431 -5.10 -12.56 -7.01
CA LEU A 431 -4.62 -13.55 -7.96
C LEU A 431 -3.12 -13.78 -7.82
N THR A 432 -2.72 -15.04 -7.95
CA THR A 432 -1.32 -15.44 -8.05
C THR A 432 -1.19 -16.75 -8.83
N HIS A 433 0.04 -17.20 -9.06
CA HIS A 433 0.32 -18.51 -9.64
C HIS A 433 1.48 -19.18 -8.89
N PRO A 434 1.35 -20.46 -8.44
CA PRO A 434 2.35 -21.14 -7.61
C PRO A 434 3.77 -21.20 -8.19
N ASP A 435 3.89 -21.22 -9.53
CA ASP A 435 5.20 -21.22 -10.22
C ASP A 435 6.01 -19.92 -10.05
N GLY A 436 5.42 -18.86 -9.48
CA GLY A 436 6.04 -17.55 -9.32
C GLY A 436 6.29 -16.77 -10.62
N ARG A 437 5.81 -17.24 -11.78
CA ARG A 437 6.10 -16.68 -13.12
C ARG A 437 4.85 -16.43 -13.96
N SER A 438 3.89 -17.36 -13.97
CA SER A 438 2.71 -17.34 -14.85
C SER A 438 1.67 -16.27 -14.49
N HIS A 439 1.81 -15.59 -13.34
CA HIS A 439 1.04 -14.39 -13.02
C HIS A 439 1.38 -13.19 -13.93
N ARG A 440 2.55 -13.19 -14.58
CA ARG A 440 3.02 -12.07 -15.41
C ARG A 440 2.20 -11.95 -16.70
N GLY A 441 1.78 -10.73 -17.04
CA GLY A 441 1.05 -10.45 -18.28
C GLY A 441 -0.35 -11.04 -18.34
N ILE A 442 -0.90 -11.50 -17.21
CA ILE A 442 -2.30 -11.97 -17.12
C ILE A 442 -3.28 -10.81 -16.97
N PHE A 443 -2.84 -9.73 -16.33
CA PHE A 443 -3.71 -8.67 -15.83
C PHE A 443 -4.48 -7.95 -16.95
N SER A 444 -3.80 -7.48 -17.99
CA SER A 444 -4.47 -6.84 -19.14
C SER A 444 -5.44 -7.78 -19.85
N ARG A 445 -5.02 -9.02 -20.12
CA ARG A 445 -5.85 -10.04 -20.78
C ARG A 445 -7.10 -10.39 -19.97
N LEU A 446 -6.98 -10.47 -18.65
CA LEU A 446 -8.10 -10.70 -17.74
C LEU A 446 -9.09 -9.54 -17.81
N LEU A 447 -8.63 -8.30 -17.68
CA LEU A 447 -9.50 -7.13 -17.75
C LEU A 447 -10.20 -7.02 -19.11
N ASP A 448 -9.47 -7.28 -20.20
CA ASP A 448 -10.04 -7.24 -21.55
C ASP A 448 -11.12 -8.33 -21.76
N SER A 449 -10.90 -9.54 -21.24
CA SER A 449 -11.92 -10.59 -21.25
C SER A 449 -13.17 -10.21 -20.47
N LEU A 450 -13.00 -9.67 -19.26
CA LEU A 450 -14.14 -9.27 -18.42
C LEU A 450 -14.90 -8.08 -19.03
N ARG A 451 -14.21 -7.15 -19.72
CA ARG A 451 -14.85 -6.08 -20.50
C ARG A 451 -15.61 -6.63 -21.70
N GLN A 452 -15.03 -7.58 -22.43
CA GLN A 452 -15.68 -8.18 -23.60
C GLN A 452 -16.96 -8.94 -23.24
N GLN A 453 -17.01 -9.53 -22.05
CA GLN A 453 -18.21 -10.15 -21.48
C GLN A 453 -19.26 -9.14 -20.98
N GLY A 454 -18.94 -7.84 -20.99
CA GLY A 454 -19.79 -6.79 -20.43
C GLY A 454 -19.87 -6.79 -18.90
N PHE A 455 -19.00 -7.53 -18.22
CA PHE A 455 -18.97 -7.64 -16.77
C PHE A 455 -18.37 -6.40 -16.10
N LEU A 456 -17.27 -5.87 -16.66
CA LEU A 456 -16.70 -4.59 -16.24
C LEU A 456 -17.38 -3.43 -16.98
N THR A 457 -17.92 -2.47 -16.23
CA THR A 457 -18.72 -1.37 -16.79
C THR A 457 -18.00 -0.04 -16.77
N ASP A 458 -17.16 0.22 -15.76
CA ASP A 458 -16.41 1.45 -15.60
C ASP A 458 -15.08 1.20 -14.87
N ASP A 459 -14.03 1.93 -15.26
CA ASP A 459 -12.69 1.81 -14.69
C ASP A 459 -12.38 3.03 -13.81
N LEU A 460 -12.05 2.81 -12.54
CA LEU A 460 -11.62 3.89 -11.63
C LEU A 460 -10.10 4.04 -11.66
N VAL A 461 -9.39 2.93 -11.53
CA VAL A 461 -7.94 2.80 -11.66
C VAL A 461 -7.67 1.54 -12.47
N SER A 462 -7.33 1.71 -13.75
CA SER A 462 -7.19 0.59 -14.68
C SER A 462 -5.85 -0.13 -14.59
N GLN A 463 -4.77 0.55 -14.18
CA GLN A 463 -3.44 -0.06 -14.02
C GLN A 463 -2.54 0.80 -13.12
N GLU A 464 -2.49 0.47 -11.84
CA GLU A 464 -1.40 0.93 -10.96
C GLU A 464 -0.35 -0.18 -10.84
N GLU A 465 0.87 0.11 -11.30
CA GLU A 465 2.03 -0.76 -11.12
C GLU A 465 2.78 -0.33 -9.87
N ASN A 466 2.82 -1.20 -8.86
CA ASN A 466 3.62 -1.01 -7.64
C ASN A 466 4.69 -2.12 -7.56
N GLY A 467 5.74 -1.99 -8.36
CA GLY A 467 6.73 -3.05 -8.53
C GLY A 467 6.14 -4.20 -9.37
N GLN A 468 6.10 -5.42 -8.82
CA GLN A 468 5.50 -6.58 -9.51
C GLN A 468 4.00 -6.73 -9.25
N GLN A 469 3.44 -5.93 -8.34
CA GLN A 469 2.01 -5.94 -8.05
C GLN A 469 1.26 -5.05 -9.06
N GLN A 470 0.21 -5.60 -9.64
CA GLN A 470 -0.72 -4.88 -10.52
C GLN A 470 -2.09 -4.80 -9.84
N LYS A 471 -2.69 -3.61 -9.85
CA LYS A 471 -3.96 -3.33 -9.18
C LYS A 471 -4.96 -2.69 -10.12
N TYR A 472 -6.17 -3.24 -10.12
CA TYR A 472 -7.36 -2.74 -10.79
C TYR A 472 -8.37 -2.33 -9.75
N LEU A 473 -8.94 -1.12 -9.88
CA LEU A 473 -10.11 -0.69 -9.14
C LEU A 473 -11.16 -0.34 -10.19
N GLY A 474 -12.30 -1.02 -10.21
CA GLY A 474 -13.37 -0.70 -11.14
C GLY A 474 -14.77 -1.06 -10.66
N VAL A 475 -15.67 -1.08 -11.62
CA VAL A 475 -17.09 -1.30 -11.42
C VAL A 475 -17.51 -2.48 -12.26
N CYS A 476 -18.21 -3.42 -11.64
CA CYS A 476 -18.76 -4.59 -12.31
C CYS A 476 -20.26 -4.68 -12.10
N GLN A 477 -20.92 -5.45 -12.96
CA GLN A 477 -22.32 -5.80 -12.80
C GLN A 477 -22.50 -7.24 -13.25
N LEU A 478 -23.11 -8.07 -12.39
CA LEU A 478 -23.52 -9.42 -12.80
C LEU A 478 -24.64 -9.34 -13.85
N PRO A 479 -24.72 -10.30 -14.78
CA PRO A 479 -25.78 -10.33 -15.76
C PRO A 479 -27.16 -10.60 -15.11
N GLY A 480 -28.21 -10.12 -15.78
CA GLY A 480 -29.60 -10.37 -15.39
C GLY A 480 -30.33 -9.14 -14.83
N PRO A 481 -31.68 -9.19 -14.78
CA PRO A 481 -32.48 -8.08 -14.29
C PRO A 481 -32.28 -7.85 -12.79
N GLY A 482 -32.33 -6.59 -12.35
CA GLY A 482 -32.28 -6.21 -10.93
C GLY A 482 -30.89 -6.27 -10.28
N ARG A 483 -29.82 -6.51 -11.06
CA ARG A 483 -28.44 -6.45 -10.56
C ARG A 483 -27.95 -5.00 -10.47
N ARG A 484 -27.26 -4.66 -9.38
CA ARG A 484 -26.68 -3.32 -9.16
C ARG A 484 -25.22 -3.29 -9.56
N HIS A 485 -24.68 -2.09 -9.78
CA HIS A 485 -23.25 -1.95 -10.00
C HIS A 485 -22.50 -2.14 -8.68
N ARG A 486 -21.44 -2.95 -8.70
CA ARG A 486 -20.63 -3.26 -7.52
C ARG A 486 -19.18 -2.88 -7.74
N ARG A 487 -18.51 -2.47 -6.67
CA ARG A 487 -17.07 -2.23 -6.67
C ARG A 487 -16.31 -3.55 -6.69
N LEU A 488 -15.33 -3.63 -7.57
CA LEU A 488 -14.44 -4.77 -7.73
C LEU A 488 -12.99 -4.30 -7.75
N ASP A 489 -12.18 -4.90 -6.88
CA ASP A 489 -10.75 -4.65 -6.79
C ASP A 489 -9.99 -5.95 -7.08
N ILE A 490 -9.15 -5.92 -8.11
CA ILE A 490 -8.37 -7.07 -8.53
C ILE A 490 -6.89 -6.76 -8.31
N ILE A 491 -6.20 -7.64 -7.60
CA ILE A 491 -4.76 -7.53 -7.37
C ILE A 491 -4.08 -8.80 -7.88
N VAL A 492 -3.05 -8.65 -8.70
CA VAL A 492 -2.17 -9.76 -9.11
C VAL A 492 -0.81 -9.60 -8.43
N VAL A 493 -0.32 -10.67 -7.79
CA VAL A 493 0.97 -10.69 -7.08
C VAL A 493 1.83 -11.90 -7.45
N PRO A 494 3.17 -11.78 -7.40
CA PRO A 494 4.05 -12.93 -7.43
C PRO A 494 3.84 -13.82 -6.19
N TYR A 495 4.06 -15.13 -6.34
CA TYR A 495 3.77 -16.11 -5.29
C TYR A 495 4.56 -15.88 -4.00
N CYS A 496 5.79 -15.37 -4.10
CA CYS A 496 6.61 -15.03 -2.93
C CYS A 496 6.04 -13.88 -2.08
N GLU A 497 5.16 -13.04 -2.64
CA GLU A 497 4.47 -11.96 -1.92
C GLU A 497 3.04 -12.38 -1.48
N PHE A 498 2.57 -13.58 -1.86
CA PHE A 498 1.17 -14.01 -1.73
C PHE A 498 0.67 -13.97 -0.28
N ALA A 499 1.42 -14.48 0.69
CA ALA A 499 0.98 -14.47 2.09
C ALA A 499 0.82 -13.06 2.67
N CYS A 500 1.75 -12.14 2.37
CA CYS A 500 1.66 -10.75 2.82
C CYS A 500 0.54 -10.00 2.12
N ALA A 501 0.32 -10.26 0.82
CA ALA A 501 -0.76 -9.68 0.05
C ALA A 501 -2.12 -10.17 0.54
N LEU A 502 -2.25 -11.48 0.79
CA LEU A 502 -3.46 -12.10 1.33
C LEU A 502 -3.81 -11.55 2.72
N LEU A 503 -2.82 -11.43 3.60
CA LEU A 503 -3.00 -10.84 4.93
C LEU A 503 -3.44 -9.38 4.85
N TYR A 504 -2.79 -8.60 3.99
CA TYR A 504 -3.16 -7.20 3.75
C TYR A 504 -4.58 -7.07 3.22
N PHE A 505 -4.92 -7.82 2.18
CA PHE A 505 -6.18 -7.67 1.46
C PHE A 505 -7.35 -8.30 2.24
N THR A 506 -7.09 -9.26 3.12
CA THR A 506 -8.08 -9.78 4.09
C THR A 506 -8.45 -8.73 5.14
N GLY A 507 -7.48 -7.96 5.65
CA GLY A 507 -7.71 -6.94 6.67
C GLY A 507 -8.13 -7.51 8.04
N SER A 508 -8.85 -6.75 8.90
CA SER A 508 -9.38 -5.39 8.66
C SER A 508 -8.30 -4.31 8.53
N ALA A 509 -8.66 -3.11 8.07
CA ALA A 509 -7.74 -1.98 8.01
C ALA A 509 -7.12 -1.63 9.38
N HIS A 510 -7.89 -1.76 10.47
CA HIS A 510 -7.40 -1.52 11.82
C HIS A 510 -6.47 -2.64 12.29
N PHE A 511 -6.82 -3.90 12.00
CA PHE A 511 -5.98 -5.07 12.25
C PHE A 511 -4.61 -4.93 11.57
N ASN A 512 -4.59 -4.60 10.28
CA ASN A 512 -3.36 -4.35 9.52
C ASN A 512 -2.52 -3.23 10.13
N ARG A 513 -3.14 -2.10 10.50
CA ARG A 513 -2.44 -0.98 11.14
C ARG A 513 -1.84 -1.36 12.48
N SER A 514 -2.54 -2.18 13.27
CA SER A 514 -2.03 -2.71 14.53
C SER A 514 -0.82 -3.61 14.30
N MET A 515 -0.90 -4.54 13.34
CA MET A 515 0.18 -5.46 13.03
C MET A 515 1.42 -4.76 12.49
N ARG A 516 1.24 -3.78 11.59
CA ARG A 516 2.33 -2.92 11.09
C ARG A 516 2.98 -2.11 12.21
N ALA A 517 2.20 -1.60 13.15
CA ALA A 517 2.71 -0.87 14.30
C ALA A 517 3.49 -1.79 15.26
N LEU A 518 3.02 -3.02 15.51
CA LEU A 518 3.76 -4.03 16.27
C LEU A 518 5.08 -4.37 15.58
N ALA A 519 5.07 -4.66 14.27
CA ALA A 519 6.28 -4.92 13.50
C ALA A 519 7.31 -3.77 13.64
N LYS A 520 6.85 -2.51 13.59
CA LYS A 520 7.70 -1.34 13.81
C LYS A 520 8.39 -1.36 15.17
N THR A 521 7.70 -1.76 16.24
CA THR A 521 8.32 -1.89 17.59
C THR A 521 9.36 -2.99 17.69
N LYS A 522 9.33 -3.96 16.77
CA LYS A 522 10.30 -5.07 16.68
C LYS A 522 11.45 -4.81 15.70
N GLY A 523 11.63 -3.56 15.25
CA GLY A 523 12.63 -3.23 14.23
C GLY A 523 12.32 -3.83 12.84
N MET A 524 11.08 -4.27 12.64
CA MET A 524 10.59 -4.87 11.40
C MET A 524 9.72 -3.88 10.61
N SER A 525 9.34 -4.24 9.39
CA SER A 525 8.37 -3.52 8.57
C SER A 525 7.49 -4.51 7.83
N LEU A 526 6.19 -4.43 8.03
CA LEU A 526 5.20 -5.22 7.31
C LEU A 526 4.52 -4.33 6.25
N SER A 527 4.48 -4.78 5.01
CA SER A 527 3.69 -4.20 3.92
C SER A 527 2.84 -5.28 3.25
N GLU A 528 2.01 -4.91 2.27
CA GLU A 528 1.32 -5.88 1.40
C GLU A 528 2.28 -6.77 0.58
N ARG A 529 3.54 -6.37 0.44
CA ARG A 529 4.52 -7.10 -0.37
C ARG A 529 5.35 -8.08 0.45
N ALA A 530 5.77 -7.67 1.64
CA ALA A 530 6.71 -8.47 2.44
C ALA A 530 6.73 -8.06 3.92
N LEU A 531 7.22 -8.99 4.73
CA LEU A 531 7.76 -8.71 6.06
C LEU A 531 9.28 -8.54 5.95
N SER A 532 9.81 -7.41 6.41
CA SER A 532 11.26 -7.13 6.46
C SER A 532 11.75 -6.97 7.88
N THR A 533 12.96 -7.44 8.17
CA THR A 533 13.68 -7.27 9.44
C THR A 533 14.89 -6.35 9.30
N ALA A 534 15.52 -5.98 10.42
CA ALA A 534 16.68 -5.09 10.48
C ALA A 534 16.44 -3.75 9.72
N VAL A 535 15.21 -3.23 9.84
CA VAL A 535 14.79 -2.01 9.16
C VAL A 535 15.31 -0.80 9.93
N VAL A 536 16.21 -0.03 9.32
CA VAL A 536 16.76 1.19 9.92
C VAL A 536 15.75 2.33 9.82
N ARG A 537 15.54 3.04 10.93
CA ARG A 537 14.65 4.18 11.03
C ARG A 537 15.34 5.37 11.66
N ASP A 538 14.95 6.56 11.24
CA ASP A 538 15.39 7.80 11.87
C ASP A 538 14.68 8.06 13.21
N THR A 539 15.00 9.18 13.86
CA THR A 539 14.41 9.61 15.13
C THR A 539 12.92 9.92 15.04
N GLN A 540 12.40 10.19 13.84
CA GLN A 540 10.97 10.40 13.59
C GLN A 540 10.25 9.07 13.28
N GLY A 541 11.00 7.96 13.21
CA GLY A 541 10.51 6.64 12.91
C GLY A 541 10.17 6.42 11.44
N LEU A 542 10.70 7.25 10.53
CA LEU A 542 10.65 7.04 9.09
C LEU A 542 11.67 5.99 8.67
N LYS A 543 11.30 5.16 7.68
CA LYS A 543 12.17 4.10 7.17
C LYS A 543 13.25 4.72 6.28
N VAL A 544 14.51 4.60 6.70
CA VAL A 544 15.69 5.09 5.95
C VAL A 544 16.55 3.96 5.40
N GLY A 545 16.45 2.76 5.97
CA GLY A 545 17.09 1.54 5.45
C GLY A 545 16.04 0.48 5.08
N PRO A 546 16.20 -0.23 3.93
CA PRO A 546 15.21 -1.21 3.47
C PRO A 546 15.07 -2.41 4.40
N GLY A 547 16.15 -2.79 5.11
CA GLY A 547 16.24 -4.04 5.85
C GLY A 547 16.36 -5.25 4.91
N ARG A 548 16.17 -6.45 5.46
CA ARG A 548 16.15 -7.72 4.71
C ARG A 548 14.74 -8.30 4.70
N VAL A 549 14.27 -8.75 3.54
CA VAL A 549 12.99 -9.47 3.41
C VAL A 549 13.11 -10.85 4.04
N LEU A 550 12.11 -11.24 4.83
CA LEU A 550 11.99 -12.57 5.43
C LEU A 550 11.11 -13.46 4.55
N PRO A 551 11.43 -14.77 4.42
CA PRO A 551 10.56 -15.71 3.73
C PRO A 551 9.28 -15.92 4.54
N THR A 552 8.13 -15.70 3.88
CA THR A 552 6.80 -15.86 4.48
C THR A 552 5.91 -16.62 3.50
N PRO A 553 6.05 -17.96 3.38
CA PRO A 553 5.25 -18.74 2.45
C PRO A 553 3.77 -18.79 2.87
N THR A 554 3.48 -18.70 4.16
CA THR A 554 2.10 -18.73 4.69
C THR A 554 1.76 -17.50 5.55
N GLU A 555 0.47 -17.25 5.78
CA GLU A 555 0.04 -16.24 6.76
C GLU A 555 0.59 -16.57 8.15
N LYS A 556 0.58 -17.85 8.57
CA LYS A 556 1.10 -18.31 9.87
C LYS A 556 2.56 -17.93 10.10
N ASP A 557 3.39 -17.94 9.07
CA ASP A 557 4.79 -17.49 9.17
C ASP A 557 4.89 -16.02 9.54
N VAL A 558 4.03 -15.16 8.99
CA VAL A 558 3.99 -13.74 9.35
C VAL A 558 3.66 -13.57 10.83
N PHE A 559 2.67 -14.30 11.35
CA PHE A 559 2.30 -14.27 12.77
C PHE A 559 3.45 -14.78 13.66
N ARG A 560 4.05 -15.92 13.30
CA ARG A 560 5.18 -16.52 14.03
C ARG A 560 6.37 -15.58 14.11
N LEU A 561 6.78 -14.98 13.00
CA LEU A 561 7.90 -14.03 12.94
C LEU A 561 7.62 -12.75 13.74
N LEU A 562 6.36 -12.34 13.86
CA LEU A 562 5.94 -11.24 14.73
C LEU A 562 5.73 -11.66 16.18
N GLY A 563 5.86 -12.95 16.52
CA GLY A 563 5.60 -13.49 17.85
C GLY A 563 4.14 -13.33 18.28
N LEU A 564 3.21 -13.49 17.34
CA LEU A 564 1.76 -13.45 17.58
C LEU A 564 1.17 -14.87 17.48
N PRO A 565 0.15 -15.20 18.28
CA PRO A 565 -0.69 -16.36 17.99
C PRO A 565 -1.40 -16.14 16.65
N TYR A 566 -1.54 -17.19 15.86
CA TYR A 566 -2.28 -17.11 14.60
C TYR A 566 -3.75 -16.74 14.87
N ARG A 567 -4.30 -15.90 14.01
CA ARG A 567 -5.70 -15.45 14.05
C ARG A 567 -6.36 -15.84 12.74
N GLU A 568 -7.45 -16.59 12.81
CA GLU A 568 -8.23 -16.88 11.60
C GLU A 568 -8.83 -15.60 11.02
N PRO A 569 -9.13 -15.53 9.71
CA PRO A 569 -9.70 -14.34 9.09
C PRO A 569 -10.93 -13.75 9.81
N ALA A 570 -11.83 -14.60 10.33
CA ALA A 570 -13.02 -14.18 11.08
C ALA A 570 -12.69 -13.47 12.41
N GLU A 571 -11.50 -13.70 12.96
CA GLU A 571 -11.01 -13.10 14.20
C GLU A 571 -10.27 -11.78 13.98
N ARG A 572 -10.13 -11.33 12.73
CA ARG A 572 -9.39 -10.12 12.32
C ARG A 572 -10.32 -8.93 12.09
N ASP A 573 -11.60 -9.02 12.47
CA ASP A 573 -12.59 -7.98 12.25
C ASP A 573 -12.57 -6.92 13.35
N TRP A 574 -11.52 -6.09 13.29
CA TRP A 574 -11.24 -5.09 14.29
C TRP A 574 -11.56 -3.66 13.90
#